data_AF-A0A3B8K5X7-F1
#
_entry.id   AF-A0A3B8K5X7-F1
#
_cell.length_a   1.000
_cell.length_b   1.000
_cell.length_c   1.000
_cell.angle_alpha   90.00
_cell.angle_beta   90.00
_cell.angle_gamma   90.00
#
_symmetry.space_group_name_H-M   'P 1'
#
loop_
_entity.id
_entity.type
_entity.pdbx_description
1 polymer ?
#
loop_
_entity_poly.entity_id
_entity_poly.type
_entity_poly.pdbx_seq_one_letter_code
_entity_poly.pdbx_strand_id
1 'polypeptide(L)' 'EWLSPTDDGEFYWFQLEGLAVFNLEGECLGTVDHLLETGANDVLVVKSKKDRLIPYVPERVHEVDLEKGRIIVDWDAAF' A
#
# COMPACT_ATOMS: atom_id res chain seq x y z
N GLU A 1 13.65 -23.28 12.20
CA GLU A 1 14.49 -22.47 11.31
C GLU A 1 14.26 -21.01 11.66
N TRP A 2 15.31 -20.26 11.96
CA TRP A 2 15.26 -18.87 12.40
C TRP A 2 15.14 -17.98 11.16
N LEU A 3 14.07 -17.21 11.03
CA LEU A 3 13.95 -16.21 9.97
C LEU A 3 15.04 -15.14 10.19
N SER A 4 15.95 -15.04 9.23
CA SER A 4 16.92 -13.95 9.15
C SER A 4 16.17 -12.62 9.10
N PRO A 5 16.54 -11.61 9.89
CA PRO A 5 15.99 -10.27 9.72
C PRO A 5 16.52 -9.73 8.40
N THR A 6 15.65 -9.56 7.39
CA THR A 6 16.03 -8.90 6.17
C THR A 6 16.25 -7.41 6.42
N ASP A 7 17.37 -6.97 5.90
CA ASP A 7 17.92 -5.62 5.83
C ASP A 7 16.85 -4.62 5.33
N ASP A 8 16.74 -3.48 6.00
CA ASP A 8 16.08 -2.23 5.59
C ASP A 8 14.90 -2.30 4.59
N GLY A 9 13.68 -2.17 5.11
CA GLY A 9 12.54 -1.64 4.33
C GLY A 9 11.52 -2.65 3.81
N GLU A 10 11.69 -3.94 4.08
CA GLU A 10 10.62 -4.92 3.87
C GLU A 10 9.55 -4.77 4.97
N PHE A 11 8.62 -3.84 4.75
CA PHE A 11 7.38 -3.86 5.50
C PHE A 11 6.71 -5.21 5.27
N TYR A 12 6.45 -5.94 6.37
CA TYR A 12 5.66 -7.14 6.21
C TYR A 12 4.27 -6.74 5.72
N TRP A 13 3.78 -7.39 4.67
CA TRP A 13 2.52 -7.07 3.98
C TRP A 13 1.35 -6.91 4.95
N PHE A 14 1.33 -7.72 6.02
CA PHE A 14 0.31 -7.68 7.06
C PHE A 14 0.29 -6.38 7.88
N GLN A 15 1.38 -5.61 7.90
CA GLN A 15 1.46 -4.32 8.57
C GLN A 15 0.81 -3.21 7.75
N LEU A 16 0.64 -3.43 6.44
CA LEU A 16 -0.02 -2.50 5.53
C LEU A 16 -1.53 -2.70 5.51
N GLU A 17 -2.02 -3.89 5.87
CA GLU A 17 -3.44 -4.19 5.97
C GLU A 17 -4.12 -3.27 7.00
N GLY A 18 -5.22 -2.63 6.60
CA GLY A 18 -5.95 -1.69 7.43
C GLY A 18 -5.40 -0.25 7.43
N LEU A 19 -4.30 0.04 6.73
CA LEU A 19 -3.81 1.41 6.60
C LEU A 19 -4.66 2.25 5.66
N ALA A 20 -4.83 3.53 5.98
CA ALA A 20 -5.55 4.47 5.12
C ALA A 20 -4.66 4.93 3.95
N VAL A 21 -5.18 4.84 2.73
CA VAL A 21 -4.44 5.21 1.52
C VAL A 21 -4.88 6.60 1.05
N PHE A 22 -3.94 7.49 0.86
CA PHE A 22 -4.15 8.86 0.39
C PHE A 22 -3.38 9.13 -0.90
N ASN A 23 -3.93 9.97 -1.77
CA ASN A 23 -3.18 10.46 -2.94
C ASN A 23 -2.26 11.65 -2.57
N LEU A 24 -1.47 12.11 -3.54
CA LEU A 24 -0.63 13.31 -3.41
C LEU A 24 -1.41 14.60 -3.13
N GLU A 25 -2.70 14.63 -3.41
CA GLU A 25 -3.61 15.76 -3.15
C GLU A 25 -4.22 15.71 -1.74
N GLY A 26 -3.95 14.64 -0.98
CA GLY A 26 -4.49 14.42 0.38
C GLY A 26 -5.91 13.84 0.39
N GLU A 27 -6.44 13.38 -0.74
CA GLU A 27 -7.72 12.67 -0.81
C GLU A 27 -7.57 11.23 -0.33
N CYS A 28 -8.51 10.78 0.51
CA CYS A 28 -8.56 9.40 0.96
C CYS A 28 -9.13 8.51 -0.15
N LEU A 29 -8.29 7.62 -0.67
CA LEU A 29 -8.66 6.64 -1.69
C LEU A 29 -9.40 5.45 -1.09
N GLY A 30 -9.12 5.14 0.18
CA GLY A 30 -9.74 4.04 0.92
C GLY A 30 -8.79 3.45 1.95
N THR A 31 -8.97 2.18 2.24
CA THR A 31 -8.15 1.43 3.21
C THR A 31 -7.57 0.19 2.55
N VAL A 32 -6.34 -0.17 2.88
CA VAL A 32 -5.72 -1.41 2.40
C VAL A 32 -6.50 -2.60 2.94
N ASP A 33 -6.94 -3.49 2.05
CA ASP A 33 -7.60 -4.74 2.40
C ASP A 33 -6.60 -5.90 2.45
N HIS A 34 -5.81 -6.07 1.38
CA HIS A 34 -4.74 -7.06 1.29
C HIS A 34 -3.77 -6.70 0.16
N LEU A 35 -2.64 -7.39 0.07
CA LEU A 35 -1.77 -7.36 -1.10
C LEU A 35 -2.00 -8.60 -1.97
N LEU A 36 -1.99 -8.41 -3.27
CA LEU A 36 -2.09 -9.46 -4.27
C LEU A 36 -0.72 -9.63 -4.93
N GLU A 37 -0.07 -10.75 -4.68
CA GLU A 37 1.20 -11.12 -5.30
C GLU A 37 0.93 -11.65 -6.71
N THR A 38 1.29 -10.88 -7.74
CA THR A 38 1.02 -11.25 -9.16
C THR A 38 2.21 -11.96 -9.84
N GLY A 39 3.27 -12.26 -9.08
CA GLY A 39 4.50 -12.88 -9.56
C GLY A 39 5.47 -11.93 -10.29
N ALA A 40 5.02 -10.75 -10.70
CA ALA A 40 5.86 -9.69 -11.26
C ALA A 40 6.02 -8.50 -10.31
N ASN A 41 4.91 -7.96 -9.83
CA ASN A 41 4.88 -6.93 -8.79
C ASN A 41 3.70 -7.19 -7.85
N ASP A 42 3.84 -6.79 -6.61
CA ASP A 42 2.74 -6.79 -5.66
C ASP A 42 1.72 -5.72 -6.01
N VAL A 43 0.45 -6.00 -5.73
CA VAL A 43 -0.65 -5.08 -5.98
C VAL A 43 -1.37 -4.84 -4.66
N LEU A 44 -1.36 -3.58 -4.21
CA LEU A 44 -2.10 -3.11 -3.06
C LEU A 44 -3.59 -3.03 -3.41
N VAL A 45 -4.39 -3.87 -2.75
CA VAL A 45 -5.85 -3.85 -2.90
C VAL A 45 -6.41 -2.87 -1.89
N VAL A 46 -6.99 -1.78 -2.37
CA VAL A 46 -7.57 -0.72 -1.55
C VAL A 46 -9.09 -0.78 -1.67
N LYS A 47 -9.77 -1.01 -0.56
CA LYS A 47 -11.24 -1.01 -0.48
C LYS A 47 -11.79 0.36 -0.16
N SER A 48 -12.83 0.72 -0.89
CA SER A 48 -13.57 1.98 -0.75
C SER A 48 -14.96 1.82 -1.38
N LYS A 49 -15.55 2.91 -1.88
CA LYS A 49 -16.75 2.82 -2.74
C LYS A 49 -16.48 2.13 -4.08
N LYS A 50 -15.22 2.16 -4.53
CA LYS A 50 -14.70 1.42 -5.67
C LYS A 50 -13.40 0.77 -5.23
N ASP A 51 -13.26 -0.52 -5.49
CA ASP A 51 -12.04 -1.23 -5.20
C ASP A 51 -10.95 -0.78 -6.18
N ARG A 52 -9.76 -0.50 -5.66
CA ARG A 52 -8.61 -0.05 -6.45
C ARG A 52 -7.48 -1.04 -6.31
N LEU A 53 -6.80 -1.27 -7.42
CA LEU A 53 -5.63 -2.13 -7.51
C LEU A 53 -4.44 -1.24 -7.83
N ILE A 54 -3.66 -0.91 -6.80
CA ILE A 54 -2.53 0.00 -6.91
C ILE A 54 -1.25 -0.84 -6.92
N PRO A 55 -0.45 -0.85 -8.00
CA PRO A 55 0.79 -1.59 -8.00
C PRO A 55 1.73 -1.02 -6.92
N TYR A 56 2.23 -1.90 -6.05
CA TYR A 56 3.13 -1.56 -4.96
C TYR A 56 4.56 -1.44 -5.52
N VAL A 57 4.79 -0.34 -6.23
CA VAL A 57 6.08 0.01 -6.85
C VAL A 57 6.51 1.39 -6.37
N PRO A 58 7.81 1.70 -6.31
CA PRO A 58 8.32 3.00 -5.85
C PRO A 58 7.85 4.20 -6.69
N GLU A 59 7.41 3.96 -7.93
CA GLU A 59 6.80 5.00 -8.78
C GLU A 59 5.37 5.36 -8.37
N ARG A 60 4.70 4.50 -7.58
CA ARG A 60 3.31 4.68 -7.15
C ARG A 60 3.18 4.87 -5.66
N VAL A 61 4.04 4.28 -4.85
CA VAL A 61 4.01 4.39 -3.39
C VAL A 61 5.12 5.34 -2.96
N HIS A 62 4.73 6.53 -2.51
CA HIS A 62 5.66 7.59 -2.12
C HIS A 62 6.08 7.51 -0.66
N GLU A 63 5.14 7.19 0.24
CA GLU A 63 5.38 7.17 1.68
C GLU A 63 4.51 6.11 2.35
N VAL A 64 5.09 5.39 3.30
CA VAL A 64 4.38 4.44 4.18
C VAL A 64 4.66 4.87 5.63
N ASP A 65 3.66 5.49 6.26
CA ASP A 65 3.69 5.89 7.66
C ASP A 65 2.95 4.84 8.50
N LEU A 66 3.67 3.82 9.01
CA LEU A 66 3.06 2.84 9.92
C LEU A 66 2.61 3.48 11.25
N GLU A 67 3.35 4.47 11.75
CA GLU A 67 3.02 5.14 13.02
C GLU A 67 1.71 5.93 12.96
N LYS A 68 1.43 6.56 11.82
CA LYS A 68 0.18 7.29 11.58
C LYS A 68 -0.90 6.43 10.94
N GLY A 69 -0.56 5.21 10.55
CA GLY A 69 -1.43 4.26 9.90
C GLY A 69 -1.90 4.70 8.50
N ARG A 70 -0.99 5.28 7.69
CA ARG A 70 -1.34 5.80 6.35
C ARG A 70 -0.28 5.50 5.29
N ILE A 71 -0.72 5.43 4.04
CA ILE A 71 0.13 5.26 2.85
C ILE A 71 -0.19 6.40 1.88
N ILE A 72 0.85 7.05 1.34
CA ILE A 72 0.73 8.08 0.32
C ILE A 72 1.11 7.46 -1.03
N VAL A 73 0.22 7.58 -2.01
CA VAL A 73 0.38 7.04 -3.36
C VAL A 73 0.16 8.10 -4.43
N ASP A 74 0.82 7.94 -5.58
CA ASP A 74 0.51 8.68 -6.80
C ASP A 74 -0.56 7.91 -7.59
N TRP A 75 -1.82 8.16 -7.23
CA TRP A 75 -2.97 7.54 -7.85
C TRP A 75 -4.13 8.53 -8.00
N ASP A 76 -4.73 8.56 -9.18
CA ASP A 76 -5.85 9.43 -9.49
C ASP A 76 -7.16 8.87 -8.92
N ALA A 77 -7.90 9.70 -8.17
CA ALA A 77 -9.13 9.29 -7.51
C ALA A 77 -10.30 9.06 -8.48
N ALA A 78 -10.22 9.54 -9.72
CA ALA A 78 -11.27 9.34 -10.72
C ALA A 78 -11.13 8.02 -11.50
N PHE A 79 -9.95 7.38 -11.44
CA PHE A 79 -9.67 6.09 -12.09
C PHE A 79 -10.47 4.92 -11.49
#